data_AF-A0A1F2R2U8-F1
#
_entry.id   AF-A0A1F2R2U8-F1
#
_cell.length_a   1.000
_cell.length_b   1.000
_cell.length_c   1.000
_cell.angle_alpha   90.00
_cell.angle_beta   90.00
_cell.angle_gamma   90.00
#
_symmetry.space_group_name_H-M   'P 1'
#
loop_
_entity.id
_entity.type
_entity.pdbx_description
1 polymer ?
#
loop_
_entity_poly.entity_id
_entity_poly.type
_entity_poly.pdbx_seq_one_letter_code
_entity_poly.pdbx_strand_id
1 'polypeptide(L)'
;MTKNRVLRVAAVIAALTMAGCGKPGVDGLRESFAQQLASNRSVRDFQRNGDDLTFSGPGVEGGVAKWRVHIDSAVIEAIDDARAPYKGTVKSSWYANDQIVRPSSSGRDSNLPADLTVGGLAQDCWALWDPAAKKWGWE
;
A
#
# COMPACT_ATOMS: atom_id res chain seq x y z
N MET A 1 63.48 -1.60 -33.04
CA MET A 1 62.85 -0.39 -32.45
C MET A 1 62.10 0.33 -33.56
N THR A 2 60.93 0.99 -33.43
CA THR A 2 59.93 1.21 -32.35
C THR A 2 58.81 2.06 -33.00
N LYS A 3 57.48 1.85 -32.92
CA LYS A 3 56.56 0.80 -32.42
C LYS A 3 55.22 0.99 -33.19
N ASN A 4 54.39 -0.06 -33.40
CA ASN A 4 53.00 0.13 -33.83
C ASN A 4 52.23 1.03 -32.83
N ARG A 5 51.40 1.96 -33.32
CA ARG A 5 50.41 2.66 -32.50
C ARG A 5 49.01 2.50 -33.10
N VAL A 6 48.27 1.57 -32.50
CA VAL A 6 46.86 1.32 -32.76
C VAL A 6 46.04 2.46 -32.15
N LEU A 7 45.19 3.12 -32.94
CA LEU A 7 44.08 3.91 -32.40
C LEU A 7 42.86 2.99 -32.24
N ARG A 8 42.42 2.75 -31.01
CA ARG A 8 41.12 2.14 -30.72
C ARG A 8 40.11 3.26 -30.46
N VAL A 9 39.13 3.40 -31.34
CA VAL A 9 37.97 4.28 -31.10
C VAL A 9 37.07 3.58 -30.09
N ALA A 10 36.93 4.15 -28.89
CA ALA A 10 36.03 3.64 -27.87
C ALA A 10 34.61 4.19 -28.11
N ALA A 11 33.71 3.32 -28.60
CA ALA A 11 32.30 3.66 -28.71
C ALA A 11 31.64 3.55 -27.32
N VAL A 12 31.37 4.69 -26.69
CA VAL A 12 30.58 4.75 -25.45
C VAL A 12 29.11 4.65 -25.82
N ILE A 13 28.54 3.44 -25.75
CA ILE A 13 27.11 3.23 -25.91
C ILE A 13 26.42 3.71 -24.63
N ALA A 14 25.83 4.90 -24.69
CA ALA A 14 24.98 5.42 -23.62
C ALA A 14 23.67 4.62 -23.58
N ALA A 15 23.60 3.64 -22.68
CA ALA A 15 22.37 2.90 -22.41
C ALA A 15 21.34 3.83 -21.74
N LEU A 16 20.41 4.35 -22.53
CA LEU A 16 19.21 5.03 -22.04
C LEU A 16 18.39 4.04 -21.20
N THR A 17 18.48 4.15 -19.89
CA THR A 17 17.64 3.40 -18.96
C THR A 17 16.20 3.90 -19.08
N MET A 18 15.35 3.11 -19.73
CA MET A 18 13.91 3.36 -19.73
C MET A 18 13.36 3.20 -18.31
N ALA A 19 13.32 4.31 -17.57
CA ALA A 19 12.54 4.38 -16.35
C ALA A 19 11.06 4.19 -16.74
N GLY A 20 10.53 2.99 -16.48
CA GLY A 20 9.15 2.64 -16.80
C GLY A 20 8.16 3.53 -16.06
N CYS A 21 7.71 4.60 -16.72
CA CYS A 21 6.61 5.44 -16.29
C CYS A 21 5.27 4.74 -16.61
N GLY A 22 5.08 3.55 -16.05
CA GLY A 22 3.85 2.77 -16.15
C GLY A 22 2.85 3.14 -15.06
N LYS A 23 1.56 2.95 -15.33
CA LYS A 23 0.50 2.95 -14.31
C LYS A 23 0.89 1.92 -13.21
N PRO A 24 0.77 2.26 -11.91
CA PRO A 24 1.05 1.30 -10.84
C PRO A 24 0.08 0.11 -10.90
N GLY A 25 0.58 -1.07 -10.54
CA GLY A 25 -0.21 -2.31 -10.52
C GLY A 25 -1.09 -2.41 -9.27
N VAL A 26 -2.27 -3.02 -9.41
CA VAL A 26 -3.24 -3.19 -8.31
C VAL A 26 -2.67 -4.03 -7.17
N ASP A 27 -1.83 -5.02 -7.48
CA ASP A 27 -1.21 -5.85 -6.45
C ASP A 27 -0.17 -5.06 -5.61
N GLY A 28 0.45 -4.03 -6.19
CA GLY A 28 1.28 -3.07 -5.46
C GLY A 28 0.47 -2.17 -4.52
N LEU A 29 -0.80 -1.89 -4.83
CA LEU A 29 -1.72 -1.19 -3.93
C LEU A 29 -2.14 -2.10 -2.77
N ARG A 30 -2.51 -3.35 -3.04
CA ARG A 30 -2.80 -4.38 -2.01
C ARG A 30 -1.61 -4.59 -1.07
N GLU A 31 -0.42 -4.71 -1.65
CA GLU A 31 0.84 -4.84 -0.92
C GLU A 31 1.08 -3.65 -0.01
N SER A 32 0.90 -2.42 -0.52
CA SER A 32 1.09 -1.22 0.30
C SER A 32 0.06 -1.10 1.42
N PHE A 33 -1.19 -1.51 1.21
CA PHE A 33 -2.21 -1.55 2.28
C PHE A 33 -1.79 -2.51 3.40
N ALA A 34 -1.36 -3.72 3.04
CA ALA A 34 -0.86 -4.70 4.00
C ALA A 34 0.39 -4.20 4.75
N GLN A 35 1.32 -3.52 4.06
CA GLN A 35 2.51 -2.93 4.67
C GLN A 35 2.19 -1.76 5.59
N GLN A 36 1.22 -0.90 5.23
CA GLN A 36 0.77 0.20 6.07
C GLN A 36 0.13 -0.34 7.36
N LEU A 37 -0.70 -1.38 7.27
CA LEU A 37 -1.28 -2.05 8.43
C LEU A 37 -0.21 -2.73 9.30
N ALA A 38 0.74 -3.46 8.70
CA ALA A 38 1.84 -4.10 9.42
C ALA A 38 2.81 -3.11 10.09
N SER A 39 2.89 -1.87 9.58
CA SER A 39 3.71 -0.79 10.13
C SER A 39 3.04 -0.04 11.30
N ASN A 40 1.76 -0.32 11.58
CA ASN A 40 1.05 0.28 12.69
C ASN A 40 1.60 -0.25 14.03
N ARG A 41 2.01 0.64 14.93
CA ARG A 41 2.61 0.33 16.26
C ARG A 41 1.75 -0.58 17.15
N SER A 42 0.43 -0.60 16.91
CA SER A 42 -0.56 -1.33 17.71
C SER A 42 -0.88 -2.71 17.11
N VAL A 43 -0.30 -3.03 15.95
CA VAL A 43 -0.42 -4.33 15.27
C VAL A 43 0.73 -5.25 15.71
N ARG A 44 0.40 -6.50 16.04
CA ARG A 44 1.33 -7.55 16.46
C ARG A 44 1.03 -8.86 15.75
N ASP A 45 2.03 -9.72 15.62
CA ASP A 45 1.91 -11.06 15.06
C ASP A 45 1.26 -11.07 13.66
N PHE A 46 1.56 -10.03 12.86
CA PHE A 46 0.97 -9.81 11.54
C PHE A 46 1.32 -10.95 10.58
N GLN A 47 0.31 -11.50 9.93
CA GLN A 47 0.44 -12.49 8.87
C GLN A 47 -0.46 -12.11 7.70
N ARG A 48 -0.08 -12.57 6.50
CA ARG A 48 -0.83 -12.35 5.27
C ARG A 48 -0.86 -13.61 4.42
N ASN A 49 -2.03 -13.89 3.84
CA ASN A 49 -2.26 -14.94 2.87
C ASN A 49 -3.14 -14.38 1.74
N GLY A 50 -2.52 -13.90 0.65
CA GLY A 50 -3.24 -13.25 -0.45
C GLY A 50 -3.92 -11.94 -0.01
N ASP A 51 -5.25 -11.92 -0.07
CA ASP A 51 -6.10 -10.79 0.35
C ASP A 51 -6.55 -10.89 1.83
N ASP A 52 -6.26 -12.01 2.52
CA ASP A 52 -6.51 -12.17 3.96
C ASP A 52 -5.30 -11.74 4.80
N LEU A 53 -5.53 -10.87 5.79
CA LEU A 53 -4.56 -10.37 6.76
C LEU A 53 -5.03 -10.76 8.17
N THR A 54 -4.11 -11.18 9.05
CA THR A 54 -4.42 -11.47 10.45
C THR A 54 -3.38 -10.86 11.38
N PHE A 55 -3.81 -10.42 12.56
CA PHE A 55 -2.94 -9.82 13.58
C PHE A 55 -3.60 -9.80 14.96
N SER A 56 -2.85 -9.43 16.00
CA SER A 56 -3.39 -9.04 17.32
C SER A 56 -3.23 -7.54 17.52
N GLY A 57 -4.25 -6.86 18.07
CA GLY A 57 -4.22 -5.42 18.31
C GLY A 57 -5.37 -4.95 19.21
N PRO A 58 -5.55 -3.63 19.42
CA PRO A 58 -6.65 -3.09 20.24
C PRO A 58 -8.01 -3.64 19.79
N GLY A 59 -8.87 -4.01 20.75
CA GLY A 59 -10.24 -4.43 20.49
C GLY A 59 -11.21 -3.24 20.39
N VAL A 60 -12.34 -3.42 19.69
CA VAL A 60 -13.42 -2.40 19.58
C VAL A 60 -13.99 -2.03 20.96
N GLU A 61 -14.16 -3.02 21.83
CA GLU A 61 -14.65 -2.85 23.21
C GLU A 61 -13.52 -2.57 24.23
N GLY A 62 -12.31 -2.26 23.73
CA GLY A 62 -11.08 -2.20 24.51
C GLY A 62 -10.36 -3.55 24.61
N GLY A 63 -9.27 -3.59 25.38
CA GLY A 63 -8.41 -4.77 25.48
C GLY A 63 -7.71 -5.14 24.18
N VAL A 64 -7.42 -6.43 23.98
CA VAL A 64 -6.77 -6.96 22.78
C VAL A 64 -7.74 -7.92 22.06
N ALA A 65 -7.87 -7.76 20.76
CA ALA A 65 -8.62 -8.65 19.88
C ALA A 65 -7.68 -9.33 18.86
N LYS A 66 -8.08 -10.53 18.44
CA LYS A 66 -7.56 -11.16 17.22
C LYS A 66 -8.32 -10.59 16.03
N TRP A 67 -7.58 -9.99 15.11
CA TRP A 67 -8.14 -9.37 13.93
C TRP A 67 -7.95 -10.26 12.71
N ARG A 68 -8.98 -10.31 11.86
CA ARG A 68 -8.92 -10.79 10.48
C ARG A 68 -9.47 -9.69 9.57
N VAL A 69 -8.75 -9.39 8.50
CA VAL A 69 -9.12 -8.39 7.50
C VAL A 69 -9.07 -9.06 6.14
N HIS A 70 -10.12 -8.90 5.34
CA HIS A 70 -10.17 -9.37 3.96
C HIS A 70 -10.19 -8.16 3.03
N ILE A 71 -9.33 -8.12 2.01
CA ILE A 71 -9.37 -7.07 0.96
C ILE A 71 -10.45 -7.45 -0.05
N ASP A 72 -11.65 -6.86 0.09
CA ASP A 72 -12.79 -7.12 -0.79
C ASP A 72 -12.57 -6.60 -2.22
N SER A 73 -11.86 -5.47 -2.36
CA SER A 73 -11.49 -4.91 -3.66
C SER A 73 -10.35 -3.90 -3.56
N ALA A 74 -9.62 -3.76 -4.67
CA ALA A 74 -8.60 -2.73 -4.87
C ALA A 74 -8.73 -2.18 -6.30
N VAL A 75 -8.79 -0.85 -6.45
CA VAL A 75 -9.00 -0.16 -7.72
C VAL A 75 -7.97 0.97 -7.86
N ILE A 76 -7.49 1.22 -9.08
CA ILE A 76 -6.58 2.33 -9.39
C ILE A 76 -7.15 3.18 -10.52
N GLU A 77 -7.44 4.44 -10.23
CA GLU A 77 -7.96 5.43 -11.16
C GLU A 77 -6.87 6.45 -11.51
N ALA A 78 -6.90 7.01 -12.71
CA ALA A 78 -6.07 8.16 -13.06
C ALA A 78 -6.80 9.44 -12.64
N ILE A 79 -6.06 10.41 -12.10
CA ILE A 79 -6.61 11.70 -11.65
C ILE A 79 -5.83 12.88 -12.25
N ASP A 80 -6.46 14.05 -12.28
CA ASP A 80 -5.84 15.29 -12.79
C ASP A 80 -4.91 15.93 -11.74
N ASP A 81 -3.84 15.22 -11.39
CA ASP A 81 -2.75 15.72 -10.56
C ASP A 81 -1.40 15.23 -11.13
N ALA A 82 -0.59 16.16 -11.66
CA ALA A 82 0.71 15.84 -12.23
C ALA A 82 1.75 15.32 -11.21
N ARG A 83 1.55 15.56 -9.91
CA ARG A 83 2.42 15.10 -8.81
C ARG A 83 1.95 13.76 -8.26
N ALA A 84 0.64 13.49 -8.30
CA ALA A 84 0.02 12.26 -7.81
C ALA A 84 -0.99 11.68 -8.84
N PRO A 85 -0.55 11.24 -10.03
CA PRO A 85 -1.43 10.99 -11.18
C PRO A 85 -2.36 9.78 -11.04
N TYR A 86 -2.27 9.02 -9.94
CA TYR A 86 -3.15 7.89 -9.66
C TYR A 86 -3.65 7.89 -8.23
N LYS A 87 -4.96 7.65 -8.09
CA LYS A 87 -5.60 7.33 -6.82
C LYS A 87 -5.83 5.83 -6.74
N GLY A 88 -5.37 5.22 -5.65
CA GLY A 88 -5.73 3.87 -5.25
C GLY A 88 -6.89 3.93 -4.25
N THR A 89 -7.84 3.01 -4.34
CA THR A 89 -8.90 2.80 -3.34
C THR A 89 -8.95 1.32 -2.97
N VAL A 90 -9.00 1.03 -1.67
CA VAL A 90 -9.08 -0.33 -1.11
C VAL A 90 -10.30 -0.41 -0.21
N LYS A 91 -11.13 -1.43 -0.44
CA LYS A 91 -12.25 -1.80 0.44
C LYS A 91 -11.94 -3.10 1.14
N SER A 92 -12.24 -3.17 2.43
CA SER A 92 -11.91 -4.31 3.26
C SER A 92 -12.92 -4.58 4.37
N SER A 93 -13.14 -5.87 4.62
CA SER A 93 -14.04 -6.40 5.64
C SER A 93 -13.22 -6.81 6.86
N TRP A 94 -13.53 -6.22 8.01
CA TRP A 94 -12.77 -6.38 9.25
C TRP A 94 -13.55 -7.20 10.27
N TYR A 95 -12.87 -8.09 10.97
CA TYR A 95 -13.42 -8.96 11.98
C TYR A 95 -12.55 -8.91 13.24
N ALA A 96 -13.16 -8.67 14.40
CA ALA A 96 -12.52 -8.72 15.71
C ALA A 96 -13.07 -9.93 16.48
N ASN A 97 -12.20 -10.86 16.87
CA ASN A 97 -12.59 -12.14 17.51
C ASN A 97 -13.70 -12.86 16.72
N ASP A 98 -13.51 -12.96 15.41
CA ASP A 98 -14.44 -13.52 14.40
C ASP A 98 -15.79 -12.80 14.22
N GLN A 99 -16.05 -11.72 14.96
CA GLN A 99 -17.24 -10.88 14.77
C GLN A 99 -16.97 -9.73 13.78
N ILE A 100 -17.87 -9.53 12.82
CA ILE A 100 -17.73 -8.46 11.82
C ILE A 100 -17.85 -7.07 12.45
N VAL A 101 -16.84 -6.23 12.23
CA VAL A 101 -16.90 -4.81 12.53
C VAL A 101 -17.56 -4.11 11.35
N ARG A 102 -18.78 -3.61 11.56
CA ARG A 102 -19.48 -2.80 10.56
C ARG A 102 -19.04 -1.34 10.68
N PRO A 103 -18.99 -0.56 9.60
CA PRO A 103 -18.83 0.89 9.67
C PRO A 103 -19.92 1.56 10.51
N SER A 104 -19.72 2.82 10.91
CA SER A 104 -20.77 3.59 11.59
C SER A 104 -22.00 3.74 10.69
N SER A 105 -23.17 3.98 11.29
CA SER A 105 -24.42 4.16 10.55
C SER A 105 -24.44 5.40 9.63
N SER A 106 -23.46 6.31 9.76
CA SER A 106 -23.24 7.42 8.83
C SER A 106 -22.53 7.01 7.54
N GLY A 107 -21.88 5.83 7.54
CA GLY A 107 -21.01 5.34 6.47
C GLY A 107 -19.70 6.10 6.29
N ARG A 108 -19.44 7.14 7.09
CA ARG A 108 -18.23 7.98 7.02
C ARG A 108 -17.19 7.66 8.08
N ASP A 109 -17.63 7.10 9.21
CA ASP A 109 -16.77 6.82 10.35
C ASP A 109 -16.52 5.32 10.46
N SER A 110 -15.27 4.95 10.69
CA SER A 110 -14.88 3.58 10.97
C SER A 110 -15.18 3.24 12.43
N ASN A 111 -15.79 2.09 12.70
CA ASN A 111 -15.92 1.57 14.09
C ASN A 111 -14.65 0.82 14.54
N LEU A 112 -13.54 0.96 13.80
CA LEU A 112 -12.22 0.48 14.22
C LEU A 112 -11.66 1.37 15.34
N PRO A 113 -10.92 0.81 16.31
CA PRO A 113 -10.17 1.58 17.30
C PRO A 113 -9.26 2.62 16.62
N ALA A 114 -9.23 3.84 17.15
CA ALA A 114 -8.48 4.96 16.57
C ALA A 114 -6.98 4.64 16.37
N ASP A 115 -6.38 3.83 17.25
CA ASP A 115 -5.01 3.35 17.12
C ASP A 115 -4.75 2.55 15.83
N LEU A 116 -5.76 1.84 15.29
CA LEU A 116 -5.67 1.08 14.04
C LEU A 116 -5.93 1.94 12.80
N THR A 117 -6.60 3.09 12.93
CA THR A 117 -6.88 4.02 11.83
C THR A 117 -5.82 5.12 11.67
N VAL A 118 -4.80 5.16 12.53
CA VAL A 118 -3.66 6.08 12.37
C VAL A 118 -2.95 5.83 11.03
N GLY A 119 -2.84 6.87 10.20
CA GLY A 119 -2.19 6.80 8.89
C GLY A 119 -3.10 6.30 7.76
N GLY A 120 -4.35 6.74 7.72
CA GLY A 120 -5.25 6.58 6.57
C GLY A 120 -5.90 5.21 6.40
N LEU A 121 -5.80 4.33 7.41
CA LEU A 121 -6.39 2.99 7.34
C LEU A 121 -7.86 2.99 7.78
N ALA A 122 -8.73 2.45 6.93
CA ALA A 122 -10.15 2.25 7.22
C ALA A 122 -10.71 1.06 6.43
N GLN A 123 -12.00 0.77 6.63
CA GLN A 123 -12.73 -0.26 5.88
C GLN A 123 -12.94 0.15 4.41
N ASP A 124 -12.97 1.44 4.12
CA ASP A 124 -12.92 2.04 2.77
C ASP A 124 -11.90 3.18 2.84
N CYS A 125 -10.73 2.99 2.23
CA CYS A 125 -9.59 3.91 2.33
C CYS A 125 -8.92 4.11 0.98
N TRP A 126 -8.15 5.19 0.85
CA TRP A 126 -7.50 5.55 -0.40
C TRP A 126 -6.05 5.98 -0.17
N ALA A 127 -5.28 5.96 -1.27
CA ALA A 127 -3.89 6.37 -1.30
C ALA A 127 -3.57 7.07 -2.62
N LEU A 128 -2.54 7.92 -2.60
CA LEU A 128 -2.00 8.59 -3.77
C LEU A 128 -0.68 7.98 -4.20
N TRP A 129 -0.48 7.82 -5.50
CA TRP A 129 0.77 7.32 -6.06
C TRP A 129 1.80 8.44 -6.20
N ASP A 130 2.91 8.35 -5.46
CA ASP A 130 4.10 9.15 -5.70
C ASP A 130 4.93 8.50 -6.85
N PRO A 131 5.02 9.12 -8.04
CA PRO A 131 5.77 8.58 -9.16
C PRO A 131 7.30 8.70 -8.99
N ALA A 132 7.78 9.60 -8.14
CA ALA A 132 9.20 9.79 -7.86
C ALA A 132 9.70 8.77 -6.83
N ALA A 133 8.99 8.58 -5.72
CA ALA A 133 9.30 7.55 -4.73
C ALA A 133 8.88 6.13 -5.16
N LYS A 134 7.95 6.01 -6.13
CA LYS A 134 7.29 4.78 -6.58
C LYS A 134 6.58 4.05 -5.44
N LYS A 135 5.79 4.80 -4.67
CA LYS A 135 5.09 4.34 -3.46
C LYS A 135 3.69 4.93 -3.38
N TRP A 136 2.84 4.28 -2.60
CA TRP A 136 1.54 4.81 -2.18
C TRP A 136 1.69 5.59 -0.87
N GLY A 137 1.17 6.81 -0.82
CA GLY A 137 0.94 7.56 0.41
C GLY A 137 -0.50 7.40 0.86
N TRP A 138 -0.73 6.89 2.07
CA TRP A 138 -2.05 6.69 2.68
C TRP A 138 -2.45 7.94 3.48
N GLU A 139 -3.73 8.33 3.37
CA GLU A 139 -4.32 9.56 3.92
C GLU A 139 -5.54 9.25 4.80
#